data_AF-A0AAW6SM37-F1
#
_entry.id   AF-A0AAW6SM37-F1
#
_cell.length_a   1.000
_cell.length_b   1.000
_cell.length_c   1.000
_cell.angle_alpha   90.00
_cell.angle_beta   90.00
_cell.angle_gamma   90.00
#
_symmetry.space_group_name_H-M   'P 1'
#
loop_
_entity.id
_entity.type
_entity.pdbx_description
1 polymer ?
#
loop_
_entity_poly.entity_id
_entity_poly.type
_entity_poly.pdbx_seq_one_letter_code
_entity_poly.pdbx_strand_id
1 'polypeptide(L)'
;MSASGNHRVLITGSGLYTPPNAISNEALVASFNAWVAADNAANADGIARGEREARTESSAEFIVKASGIHSRYVLDAEGILDPERMRPRLPARANDQPSVQCEMGVAAAREALAAAGVNAADLDLVIVACSNLERPYPAVAVELQAALEAGGYAFDMNVACSSATFGIETAANAIRSGSARRVLMVNPEICSAHLNFRDRDSHFIFGDACTAVVLEAADVATRTDGFEVLGTRLVTRFSNAIRNNFGFLNRTAVLEDDVASAMTLDSASHRVKADDKLFIQEGRRVFREVCPMVAELITTHLGEIEADGGDLDRMWLHQANRHMNDMIARRVLGRDPSSEEAPIILDRYANTSSAGSVIAFHLHHADLAPGSLGVLCSFGAGYSAGSVLLKRCG
;
A
#
# COMPACT_ATOMS: atom_id res chain seq x y z
N MET A 1 8.11 38.58 -11.65
CA MET A 1 6.77 39.20 -11.57
C MET A 1 5.77 38.21 -12.13
N SER A 2 4.71 37.93 -11.35
CA SER A 2 3.57 37.04 -11.62
C SER A 2 3.93 35.56 -11.84
N ALA A 3 3.56 34.59 -11.01
CA ALA A 3 2.25 34.42 -10.40
C ALA A 3 2.35 33.77 -9.01
N SER A 4 1.86 34.46 -7.97
CA SER A 4 1.40 33.84 -6.73
C SER A 4 0.00 33.25 -6.96
N GLY A 5 -0.13 32.43 -8.01
CA GLY A 5 -1.37 31.76 -8.34
C GLY A 5 -1.50 30.54 -7.46
N ASN A 6 -2.54 30.48 -6.63
CA ASN A 6 -2.93 29.24 -5.95
C ASN A 6 -3.37 28.25 -7.04
N HIS A 7 -2.41 27.54 -7.65
CA HIS A 7 -2.67 26.64 -8.78
C HIS A 7 -3.67 25.58 -8.34
N ARG A 8 -4.82 25.50 -9.03
CA ARG A 8 -5.72 24.35 -8.90
C ARG A 8 -4.95 23.10 -9.35
N VAL A 9 -5.05 22.02 -8.58
CA VAL A 9 -4.32 20.77 -8.83
C VAL A 9 -5.31 19.73 -9.32
N LEU A 10 -5.02 19.11 -10.45
CA LEU A 10 -5.84 18.07 -11.04
C LEU A 10 -5.09 16.73 -11.04
N ILE A 11 -5.76 15.65 -10.68
CA ILE A 11 -5.35 14.28 -11.04
C ILE A 11 -5.94 14.00 -12.42
N THR A 12 -5.08 13.87 -13.43
CA THR A 12 -5.49 13.77 -14.85
C THR A 12 -5.27 12.38 -15.46
N GLY A 13 -4.50 11.53 -14.79
CA GLY A 13 -4.30 10.14 -15.18
C GLY A 13 -4.01 9.25 -14.00
N SER A 14 -4.40 7.98 -14.12
CA SER A 14 -4.03 6.92 -13.19
C SER A 14 -3.68 5.66 -13.96
N GLY A 15 -2.83 4.82 -13.38
CA GLY A 15 -2.38 3.57 -13.99
C GLY A 15 -2.16 2.49 -12.93
N LEU A 16 -2.18 1.24 -13.38
CA LEU A 16 -2.18 0.05 -12.55
C LEU A 16 -1.36 -1.06 -13.21
N TYR A 17 -0.33 -1.51 -12.52
CA TYR A 17 0.31 -2.78 -12.80
C TYR A 17 -0.18 -3.85 -11.83
N THR A 18 -0.73 -4.92 -12.39
CA THR A 18 -1.15 -6.11 -11.68
C THR A 18 -0.22 -7.26 -12.04
N PRO A 19 0.47 -7.90 -11.07
CA PRO A 19 1.30 -9.06 -11.33
C PRO A 19 0.55 -10.20 -12.05
N PRO A 20 1.23 -11.00 -12.88
CA PRO A 20 0.58 -12.02 -13.70
C PRO A 20 0.09 -13.23 -12.89
N ASN A 21 0.63 -13.46 -11.69
CA ASN A 21 0.28 -14.60 -10.85
C ASN A 21 -0.75 -14.20 -9.78
N ALA A 22 -1.64 -15.13 -9.44
CA ALA A 22 -2.58 -14.98 -8.34
C ALA A 22 -2.62 -16.25 -7.48
N ILE A 23 -2.85 -16.07 -6.18
CA ILE A 23 -2.99 -17.16 -5.20
C ILE A 23 -4.38 -17.09 -4.58
N SER A 24 -5.20 -18.13 -4.73
CA SER A 24 -6.47 -18.23 -4.01
C SER A 24 -6.25 -18.54 -2.51
N ASN A 25 -7.25 -18.26 -1.67
CA ASN A 25 -7.17 -18.64 -0.26
C ASN A 25 -6.96 -20.15 -0.07
N GLU A 26 -7.57 -20.99 -0.89
CA GLU A 26 -7.46 -22.44 -0.82
C GLU A 26 -6.02 -22.89 -1.07
N ALA A 27 -5.37 -22.36 -2.11
CA ALA A 27 -3.97 -22.67 -2.42
C ALA A 27 -3.03 -22.20 -1.30
N LEU A 28 -3.23 -20.97 -0.81
CA LEU A 28 -2.42 -20.42 0.28
C LEU A 28 -2.57 -21.25 1.57
N VAL A 29 -3.80 -21.61 1.93
CA VAL A 29 -4.10 -22.42 3.11
C VAL A 29 -3.55 -23.84 2.97
N ALA A 30 -3.62 -24.44 1.78
CA ALA A 30 -3.04 -25.76 1.56
C ALA A 30 -1.51 -25.75 1.82
N SER A 31 -0.80 -24.74 1.31
CA SER A 31 0.62 -24.54 1.58
C SER A 31 0.89 -24.30 3.08
N PHE A 32 0.15 -23.37 3.70
CA PHE A 32 0.28 -23.06 5.12
C PHE A 32 0.05 -24.28 6.02
N ASN A 33 -1.00 -25.06 5.76
CA ASN A 33 -1.32 -26.23 6.57
C ASN A 33 -0.32 -27.37 6.34
N ALA A 34 0.23 -27.54 5.14
CA ALA A 34 1.32 -28.47 4.88
C ALA A 34 2.58 -28.09 5.70
N TRP A 35 2.92 -26.79 5.74
CA TRP A 35 4.00 -26.29 6.58
C TRP A 35 3.72 -26.50 8.08
N VAL A 36 2.51 -26.20 8.56
CA VAL A 36 2.09 -26.42 9.96
C VAL A 36 2.22 -27.91 10.34
N ALA A 37 1.74 -28.81 9.49
CA ALA A 37 1.82 -30.25 9.74
C ALA A 37 3.29 -30.72 9.84
N ALA A 38 4.15 -30.27 8.92
CA ALA A 38 5.58 -30.59 8.94
C ALA A 38 6.29 -30.03 10.18
N ASP A 39 6.02 -28.77 10.56
CA ASP A 39 6.61 -28.14 11.74
C ASP A 39 6.12 -28.80 13.04
N ASN A 40 4.83 -29.11 13.17
CA ASN A 40 4.30 -29.83 14.33
C ASN A 40 4.90 -31.23 14.44
N ALA A 41 5.05 -31.97 13.34
CA ALA A 41 5.68 -33.28 13.32
C ALA A 41 7.16 -33.21 13.74
N ALA A 42 7.91 -32.23 13.22
CA ALA A 42 9.31 -32.03 13.58
C ALA A 42 9.52 -31.62 15.04
N ASN A 43 8.48 -31.11 15.72
CA ASN A 43 8.55 -30.62 17.09
C ASN A 43 7.65 -31.42 18.05
N ALA A 44 7.20 -32.61 17.65
CA ALA A 44 6.20 -33.41 18.38
C ALA A 44 6.60 -33.69 19.83
N ASP A 45 7.87 -34.02 20.08
CA ASP A 45 8.38 -34.31 21.43
C ASP A 45 8.32 -33.08 22.36
N GLY A 46 8.68 -31.91 21.85
CA GLY A 46 8.63 -30.65 22.62
C GLY A 46 7.18 -30.22 22.90
N ILE A 47 6.28 -30.47 21.94
CA ILE A 47 4.84 -30.23 22.11
C ILE A 47 4.28 -31.18 23.19
N ALA A 48 4.63 -32.47 23.15
CA ALA A 48 4.18 -33.45 24.12
C ALA A 48 4.67 -33.14 25.55
N ARG A 49 5.85 -32.53 25.69
CA ARG A 49 6.39 -32.06 26.98
C ARG A 49 5.85 -30.70 27.44
N GLY A 50 5.06 -30.01 26.61
CA GLY A 50 4.55 -28.67 26.92
C GLY A 50 5.60 -27.56 26.83
N GLU A 51 6.76 -27.84 26.21
CA GLU A 51 7.83 -26.86 25.98
C GLU A 51 7.48 -25.89 24.83
N ARG A 52 6.54 -26.30 23.97
CA ARG A 52 6.10 -25.55 22.80
C ARG A 52 4.62 -25.81 22.52
N GLU A 53 3.88 -24.78 22.14
CA GLU A 53 2.51 -24.94 21.66
C GLU A 53 2.48 -25.46 20.21
N ALA A 54 1.55 -26.38 19.93
CA ALA A 54 1.30 -26.83 18.57
C ALA A 54 0.77 -25.68 17.71
N ARG A 55 1.31 -25.52 16.50
CA ARG A 55 0.80 -24.53 15.56
C ARG A 55 -0.59 -24.92 15.09
N THR A 56 -1.45 -23.92 14.97
CA THR A 56 -2.82 -24.10 14.49
C THR A 56 -2.91 -23.90 12.98
N GLU A 57 -3.70 -24.74 12.31
CA GLU A 57 -4.01 -24.61 10.90
C GLU A 57 -4.85 -23.37 10.58
N SER A 58 -4.80 -22.93 9.33
CA SER A 58 -5.66 -21.87 8.79
C SER A 58 -6.79 -22.47 7.94
N SER A 59 -7.75 -21.63 7.54
CA SER A 59 -8.82 -22.02 6.62
C SER A 59 -9.23 -20.86 5.72
N ALA A 60 -9.69 -21.15 4.50
CA ALA A 60 -10.17 -20.12 3.58
C ALA A 60 -11.38 -19.37 4.15
N GLU A 61 -12.28 -20.08 4.85
CA GLU A 61 -13.42 -19.48 5.55
C GLU A 61 -12.97 -18.48 6.63
N PHE A 62 -11.93 -18.83 7.41
CA PHE A 62 -11.37 -17.91 8.39
C PHE A 62 -10.86 -16.63 7.74
N ILE A 63 -10.13 -16.73 6.62
CA ILE A 63 -9.58 -15.58 5.90
C ILE A 63 -10.70 -14.65 5.42
N VAL A 64 -11.69 -15.19 4.71
CA VAL A 64 -12.83 -14.42 4.19
C VAL A 64 -13.59 -13.76 5.33
N LYS A 65 -13.86 -14.50 6.41
CA LYS A 65 -14.56 -13.97 7.58
C LYS A 65 -13.77 -12.86 8.29
N ALA A 66 -12.45 -13.00 8.39
CA ALA A 66 -11.60 -12.03 9.09
C ALA A 66 -11.38 -10.73 8.30
N SER A 67 -11.41 -10.79 6.96
CA SER A 67 -10.92 -9.69 6.11
C SER A 67 -11.78 -9.34 4.90
N GLY A 68 -12.52 -10.30 4.35
CA GLY A 68 -13.17 -10.17 3.03
C GLY A 68 -12.24 -10.47 1.84
N ILE A 69 -11.02 -10.95 2.07
CA ILE A 69 -10.05 -11.30 1.02
C ILE A 69 -10.35 -12.70 0.46
N HIS A 70 -10.33 -12.86 -0.87
CA HIS A 70 -10.51 -14.15 -1.56
C HIS A 70 -9.26 -14.61 -2.31
N SER A 71 -8.49 -13.66 -2.85
CA SER A 71 -7.27 -13.90 -3.61
C SER A 71 -6.29 -12.76 -3.41
N ARG A 72 -5.06 -12.95 -3.90
CA ARG A 72 -4.05 -11.90 -4.05
C ARG A 72 -3.24 -12.12 -5.31
N TYR A 73 -2.85 -11.02 -5.96
CA TYR A 73 -1.82 -11.03 -6.97
C TYR A 73 -0.44 -11.02 -6.31
N VAL A 74 0.51 -11.74 -6.89
CA VAL A 74 1.89 -11.85 -6.40
C VAL A 74 2.87 -11.89 -7.56
N LEU A 75 4.10 -11.44 -7.34
CA LEU A 75 5.14 -11.58 -8.35
C LEU A 75 5.56 -13.04 -8.57
N ASP A 76 5.62 -13.84 -7.51
CA ASP A 76 6.03 -15.25 -7.56
C ASP A 76 5.13 -16.14 -6.70
N ALA A 77 4.23 -16.90 -7.35
CA ALA A 77 3.35 -17.81 -6.64
C ALA A 77 4.05 -19.12 -6.23
N GLU A 78 4.99 -19.61 -7.04
CA GLU A 78 5.67 -20.90 -6.81
C GLU A 78 6.45 -20.89 -5.50
N GLY A 79 7.28 -19.86 -5.26
CA GLY A 79 8.08 -19.78 -4.04
C GLY A 79 7.26 -19.52 -2.77
N ILE A 80 6.12 -18.82 -2.89
CA ILE A 80 5.19 -18.62 -1.78
C ILE A 80 4.46 -19.92 -1.43
N LEU A 81 4.00 -20.68 -2.43
CA LEU A 81 3.23 -21.90 -2.24
C LEU A 81 4.09 -23.14 -1.93
N ASP A 82 5.41 -23.05 -2.04
CA ASP A 82 6.34 -24.07 -1.58
C ASP A 82 6.42 -24.07 -0.03
N PRO A 83 5.92 -25.11 0.67
CA PRO A 83 5.85 -25.14 2.14
C PRO A 83 7.23 -25.21 2.82
N GLU A 84 8.28 -25.60 2.09
CA GLU A 84 9.65 -25.57 2.61
C GLU A 84 10.24 -24.16 2.54
N ARG A 85 9.75 -23.32 1.62
CA ARG A 85 10.23 -21.97 1.36
C ARG A 85 9.40 -20.87 2.02
N MET A 86 8.10 -20.83 1.75
CA MET A 86 7.10 -19.88 2.25
C MET A 86 7.49 -18.39 2.03
N ARG A 87 8.03 -18.05 0.85
CA ARG A 87 8.37 -16.67 0.44
C ARG A 87 8.68 -16.56 -1.06
N PRO A 88 8.50 -15.39 -1.70
CA PRO A 88 8.83 -15.21 -3.12
C PRO A 88 10.27 -15.62 -3.47
N ARG A 89 10.47 -16.17 -4.67
CA ARG A 89 11.75 -16.48 -5.32
C ARG A 89 12.03 -15.45 -6.42
N LEU A 90 12.30 -14.23 -6.00
CA LEU A 90 12.71 -13.16 -6.91
C LEU A 90 14.23 -13.24 -7.15
N PRO A 91 14.70 -13.34 -8.41
CA PRO A 91 16.13 -13.38 -8.70
C PRO A 91 16.77 -12.00 -8.42
N ALA A 92 18.01 -12.02 -7.94
CA ALA A 92 18.82 -10.80 -7.89
C ALA A 92 19.07 -10.31 -9.32
N ARG A 93 18.96 -8.99 -9.53
CA ARG A 93 19.23 -8.34 -10.81
C ARG A 93 20.59 -7.65 -10.79
N ALA A 94 21.24 -7.60 -11.95
CA ALA A 94 22.45 -6.81 -12.12
C ALA A 94 22.11 -5.31 -12.19
N ASN A 95 23.08 -4.44 -11.88
CA ASN A 95 22.86 -2.99 -11.81
C ASN A 95 22.54 -2.34 -13.17
N ASP A 96 22.75 -3.04 -14.28
CA ASP A 96 22.41 -2.61 -15.64
C ASP A 96 20.98 -3.02 -16.06
N GLN A 97 20.25 -3.69 -15.16
CA GLN A 97 18.86 -4.07 -15.36
C GLN A 97 17.97 -3.24 -14.43
N PRO A 98 16.75 -2.86 -14.86
CA PRO A 98 15.78 -2.23 -13.98
C PRO A 98 15.50 -3.11 -12.75
N SER A 99 15.46 -2.51 -11.57
CA SER A 99 15.03 -3.17 -10.34
C SER A 99 13.57 -3.64 -10.45
N VAL A 100 13.15 -4.54 -9.56
CA VAL A 100 11.78 -5.09 -9.61
C VAL A 100 10.75 -3.98 -9.37
N GLN A 101 10.99 -3.10 -8.37
CA GLN A 101 10.11 -1.96 -8.13
C GLN A 101 10.08 -0.99 -9.30
N CYS A 102 11.23 -0.72 -9.93
CA CYS A 102 11.30 0.14 -11.11
C CYS A 102 10.48 -0.44 -12.28
N GLU A 103 10.59 -1.73 -12.57
CA GLU A 103 9.85 -2.37 -13.66
C GLU A 103 8.34 -2.28 -13.46
N MET A 104 7.84 -2.59 -12.26
CA MET A 104 6.43 -2.42 -11.91
C MET A 104 5.99 -0.95 -12.06
N GLY A 105 6.84 -0.03 -11.60
CA GLY A 105 6.63 1.41 -11.67
C GLY A 105 6.53 1.92 -13.10
N VAL A 106 7.39 1.46 -14.02
CA VAL A 106 7.36 1.84 -15.44
C VAL A 106 6.04 1.43 -16.07
N ALA A 107 5.53 0.23 -15.78
CA ALA A 107 4.27 -0.25 -16.34
C ALA A 107 3.09 0.63 -15.89
N ALA A 108 2.93 0.85 -14.58
CA ALA A 108 1.86 1.69 -14.05
C ALA A 108 1.99 3.16 -14.49
N ALA A 109 3.21 3.71 -14.49
CA ALA A 109 3.46 5.08 -14.91
C ALA A 109 3.13 5.32 -16.38
N ARG A 110 3.47 4.40 -17.28
CA ARG A 110 3.15 4.51 -18.70
C ARG A 110 1.64 4.55 -18.95
N GLU A 111 0.88 3.74 -18.22
CA GLU A 111 -0.58 3.80 -18.29
C GLU A 111 -1.12 5.13 -17.77
N ALA A 112 -0.63 5.61 -16.62
CA ALA A 112 -1.07 6.90 -16.05
C ALA A 112 -0.73 8.08 -16.96
N LEU A 113 0.47 8.11 -17.53
CA LEU A 113 0.92 9.13 -18.48
C LEU A 113 0.11 9.10 -19.77
N ALA A 114 -0.20 7.91 -20.30
CA ALA A 114 -1.05 7.75 -21.47
C ALA A 114 -2.49 8.23 -21.18
N ALA A 115 -3.05 7.91 -20.01
CA ALA A 115 -4.38 8.36 -19.60
C ALA A 115 -4.46 9.89 -19.47
N ALA A 116 -3.40 10.51 -18.94
CA ALA A 116 -3.26 11.96 -18.84
C ALA A 116 -2.97 12.63 -20.21
N GLY A 117 -2.37 11.92 -21.16
CA GLY A 117 -1.87 12.51 -22.40
C GLY A 117 -0.62 13.36 -22.21
N VAL A 118 0.24 12.97 -21.25
CA VAL A 118 1.46 13.68 -20.86
C VAL A 118 2.69 12.88 -21.29
N ASN A 119 3.69 13.53 -21.89
CA ASN A 119 4.97 12.87 -22.15
C ASN A 119 5.80 12.85 -20.87
N ALA A 120 6.56 11.76 -20.64
CA ALA A 120 7.41 11.66 -19.46
C ALA A 120 8.42 12.82 -19.34
N ALA A 121 8.98 13.29 -20.47
CA ALA A 121 9.91 14.42 -20.51
C ALA A 121 9.30 15.76 -20.04
N ASP A 122 7.96 15.86 -20.01
CA ASP A 122 7.23 17.05 -19.54
C ASP A 122 6.97 17.03 -18.03
N LEU A 123 7.41 15.99 -17.31
CA LEU A 123 7.35 15.89 -15.86
C LEU A 123 8.44 16.75 -15.20
N ASP A 124 8.09 17.39 -14.09
CA ASP A 124 9.03 18.15 -13.26
C ASP A 124 9.44 17.38 -11.99
N LEU A 125 8.63 16.39 -11.60
CA LEU A 125 8.83 15.63 -10.36
C LEU A 125 8.33 14.18 -10.50
N VAL A 126 9.14 13.22 -10.06
CA VAL A 126 8.75 11.82 -9.86
C VAL A 126 8.87 11.46 -8.38
N ILE A 127 7.78 10.95 -7.78
CA ILE A 127 7.73 10.52 -6.37
C ILE A 127 7.46 9.02 -6.34
N VAL A 128 8.35 8.24 -5.73
CA VAL A 128 8.03 6.85 -5.33
C VAL A 128 7.59 6.87 -3.88
N ALA A 129 6.31 6.57 -3.64
CA ALA A 129 5.69 6.65 -2.33
C ALA A 129 5.07 5.29 -1.95
N CYS A 130 5.83 4.42 -1.30
CA CYS A 130 5.40 3.05 -0.97
C CYS A 130 5.85 2.61 0.42
N SER A 131 5.36 1.45 0.87
CA SER A 131 5.60 0.99 2.24
C SER A 131 6.96 0.37 2.49
N ASN A 132 7.67 -0.04 1.43
CA ASN A 132 9.05 -0.51 1.51
C ASN A 132 9.80 -0.16 0.23
N LEU A 133 11.11 0.08 0.35
CA LEU A 133 11.98 0.39 -0.79
C LEU A 133 12.98 -0.74 -0.96
N GLU A 134 13.19 -1.16 -2.20
CA GLU A 134 14.11 -2.27 -2.55
C GLU A 134 15.57 -1.95 -2.17
N ARG A 135 15.92 -0.66 -2.05
CA ARG A 135 17.25 -0.19 -1.63
C ARG A 135 17.20 1.23 -1.05
N PRO A 136 18.20 1.65 -0.25
CA PRO A 136 18.28 3.02 0.26
C PRO A 136 18.81 4.04 -0.76
N TYR A 137 19.75 3.64 -1.64
CA TYR A 137 20.31 4.48 -2.69
C TYR A 137 20.97 3.63 -3.79
N PRO A 138 21.05 4.14 -5.05
CA PRO A 138 20.34 5.33 -5.53
C PRO A 138 18.82 5.15 -5.42
N ALA A 139 18.07 6.24 -5.28
CA ALA A 139 16.63 6.18 -5.07
C ALA A 139 15.91 5.39 -6.19
N VAL A 140 14.83 4.69 -5.87
CA VAL A 140 14.00 3.98 -6.85
C VAL A 140 13.31 4.98 -7.77
N ALA A 141 12.89 6.13 -7.25
CA ALA A 141 12.31 7.22 -8.04
C ALA A 141 13.28 7.78 -9.08
N VAL A 142 14.58 7.86 -8.76
CA VAL A 142 15.61 8.34 -9.71
C VAL A 142 15.86 7.31 -10.80
N GLU A 143 15.85 6.02 -10.47
CA GLU A 143 15.90 4.95 -11.48
C GLU A 143 14.67 4.97 -12.39
N LEU A 144 13.47 5.10 -11.81
CA LEU A 144 12.22 5.21 -12.56
C LEU A 144 12.18 6.46 -13.46
N GLN A 145 12.68 7.59 -12.96
CA GLN A 145 12.84 8.81 -13.73
C GLN A 145 13.71 8.57 -14.96
N ALA A 146 14.87 7.93 -14.79
CA ALA A 146 15.76 7.59 -15.89
C ALA A 146 15.12 6.59 -16.88
N ALA A 147 14.44 5.55 -16.37
CA ALA A 147 13.79 4.52 -17.19
C ALA A 147 12.62 5.05 -18.04
N LEU A 148 11.97 6.12 -17.57
CA LEU A 148 10.90 6.81 -18.30
C LEU A 148 11.41 7.95 -19.19
N GLU A 149 12.70 8.29 -19.12
CA GLU A 149 13.26 9.52 -19.70
C GLU A 149 12.51 10.78 -19.21
N ALA A 150 12.14 10.78 -17.93
CA ALA A 150 11.39 11.86 -17.31
C ALA A 150 12.26 13.07 -16.95
N GLY A 151 11.67 14.26 -17.01
CA GLY A 151 12.34 15.51 -16.65
C GLY A 151 12.49 15.71 -15.13
N GLY A 152 13.07 16.85 -14.76
CA GLY A 152 13.04 17.37 -13.39
C GLY A 152 13.87 16.59 -12.36
N TYR A 153 13.28 16.34 -11.19
CA TYR A 153 13.94 15.65 -10.07
C TYR A 153 13.06 14.53 -9.49
N ALA A 154 13.64 13.65 -8.70
CA ALA A 154 12.93 12.50 -8.15
C ALA A 154 13.38 12.14 -6.74
N PHE A 155 12.47 11.62 -5.92
CA PHE A 155 12.79 11.12 -4.58
C PHE A 155 11.85 10.01 -4.10
N ASP A 156 12.35 9.19 -3.18
CA ASP A 156 11.59 8.17 -2.48
C ASP A 156 11.00 8.72 -1.18
N MET A 157 9.79 8.30 -0.81
CA MET A 157 9.18 8.58 0.49
C MET A 157 8.41 7.38 1.03
N ASN A 158 8.34 7.27 2.35
CA ASN A 158 7.69 6.14 3.02
C ASN A 158 6.96 6.59 4.28
N VAL A 159 5.64 6.37 4.31
CA VAL A 159 4.79 6.40 5.50
C VAL A 159 3.84 5.19 5.48
N ALA A 160 4.40 4.04 5.09
CA ALA A 160 3.72 2.76 4.97
C ALA A 160 2.40 2.86 4.19
N CYS A 161 1.29 2.43 4.82
CA CYS A 161 -0.04 2.33 4.21
C CYS A 161 -0.60 3.66 3.70
N SER A 162 -0.10 4.81 4.19
CA SER A 162 -0.58 6.14 3.77
C SER A 162 0.31 6.84 2.75
N SER A 163 1.31 6.16 2.19
CA SER A 163 2.29 6.80 1.31
C SER A 163 1.66 7.44 0.08
N ALA A 164 0.59 6.85 -0.48
CA ALA A 164 -0.10 7.45 -1.63
C ALA A 164 -0.77 8.80 -1.32
N THR A 165 -1.51 8.92 -0.21
CA THR A 165 -2.17 10.20 0.11
C THR A 165 -1.18 11.27 0.55
N PHE A 166 -0.11 10.89 1.27
CA PHE A 166 0.98 11.78 1.61
C PHE A 166 1.78 12.21 0.36
N GLY A 167 1.94 11.30 -0.61
CA GLY A 167 2.54 11.59 -1.91
C GLY A 167 1.69 12.55 -2.74
N ILE A 168 0.35 12.37 -2.75
CA ILE A 168 -0.60 13.30 -3.39
C ILE A 168 -0.52 14.69 -2.74
N GLU A 169 -0.48 14.79 -1.41
CA GLU A 169 -0.29 16.07 -0.73
C GLU A 169 1.05 16.73 -1.12
N THR A 170 2.12 15.95 -1.12
CA THR A 170 3.46 16.45 -1.47
C THR A 170 3.50 16.95 -2.91
N ALA A 171 2.91 16.21 -3.84
CA ALA A 171 2.76 16.60 -5.24
C ALA A 171 1.89 17.87 -5.40
N ALA A 172 0.74 17.92 -4.73
CA ALA A 172 -0.16 19.08 -4.77
C ALA A 172 0.52 20.34 -4.22
N ASN A 173 1.31 20.22 -3.15
CA ASN A 173 2.06 21.33 -2.57
C ASN A 173 3.21 21.79 -3.49
N ALA A 174 3.92 20.87 -4.15
CA ALA A 174 4.91 21.21 -5.17
C ALA A 174 4.28 22.01 -6.33
N ILE A 175 3.06 21.63 -6.76
CA ILE A 175 2.31 22.35 -7.79
C ILE A 175 1.84 23.73 -7.30
N ARG A 176 1.20 23.80 -6.13
CA ARG A 176 0.69 25.06 -5.56
C ARG A 176 1.80 26.07 -5.28
N SER A 177 2.99 25.61 -4.91
CA SER A 177 4.16 26.46 -4.69
C SER A 177 4.92 26.82 -5.97
N GLY A 178 4.58 26.19 -7.10
CA GLY A 178 5.21 26.42 -8.40
C GLY A 178 6.59 25.77 -8.57
N SER A 179 7.00 24.86 -7.67
CA SER A 179 8.25 24.11 -7.82
C SER A 179 8.15 22.97 -8.85
N ALA A 180 6.93 22.55 -9.17
CA ALA A 180 6.60 21.63 -10.24
C ALA A 180 5.29 22.07 -10.91
N ARG A 181 5.07 21.69 -12.17
CA ARG A 181 3.79 21.87 -12.87
C ARG A 181 3.15 20.53 -13.18
N ARG A 182 3.97 19.48 -13.40
CA ARG A 182 3.52 18.09 -13.57
C ARG A 182 4.30 17.14 -12.68
N VAL A 183 3.57 16.31 -11.95
CA VAL A 183 4.12 15.35 -10.98
C VAL A 183 3.59 13.96 -11.29
N LEU A 184 4.50 12.98 -11.34
CA LEU A 184 4.17 11.57 -11.36
C LEU A 184 4.39 10.99 -9.96
N MET A 185 3.36 10.43 -9.34
CA MET A 185 3.48 9.65 -8.11
C MET A 185 3.28 8.17 -8.43
N VAL A 186 4.15 7.30 -7.91
CA VAL A 186 4.11 5.85 -8.13
C VAL A 186 4.22 5.10 -6.80
N ASN A 187 3.44 4.03 -6.63
CA ASN A 187 3.34 3.25 -5.39
C ASN A 187 3.65 1.76 -5.68
N PRO A 188 4.93 1.36 -5.87
CA PRO A 188 5.31 -0.02 -6.14
C PRO A 188 5.33 -0.86 -4.85
N GLU A 189 4.33 -1.70 -4.66
CA GLU A 189 4.13 -2.51 -3.45
C GLU A 189 4.39 -3.98 -3.74
N ILE A 190 5.50 -4.50 -3.20
CA ILE A 190 5.87 -5.93 -3.20
C ILE A 190 5.72 -6.44 -1.78
N CYS A 191 4.49 -6.40 -1.28
CA CYS A 191 4.22 -6.71 0.12
C CYS A 191 4.52 -8.16 0.48
N SER A 192 4.46 -9.07 -0.49
CA SER A 192 4.82 -10.48 -0.34
C SER A 192 6.28 -10.66 0.12
N ALA A 193 7.18 -9.73 -0.18
CA ALA A 193 8.59 -9.81 0.20
C ALA A 193 8.85 -9.56 1.69
N HIS A 194 7.92 -8.89 2.39
CA HIS A 194 8.04 -8.59 3.82
C HIS A 194 6.88 -9.15 4.65
N LEU A 195 6.07 -10.03 4.08
CA LEU A 195 5.03 -10.77 4.78
C LEU A 195 5.58 -12.02 5.44
N ASN A 196 5.13 -12.33 6.65
CA ASN A 196 5.38 -13.63 7.26
C ASN A 196 4.32 -14.64 6.83
N PHE A 197 4.60 -15.40 5.77
CA PHE A 197 3.69 -16.47 5.34
C PHE A 197 3.56 -17.63 6.33
N ARG A 198 4.38 -17.66 7.40
CA ARG A 198 4.31 -18.65 8.48
C ARG A 198 3.51 -18.16 9.70
N ASP A 199 3.00 -16.92 9.65
CA ASP A 199 2.14 -16.39 10.70
C ASP A 199 0.66 -16.55 10.33
N ARG A 200 -0.08 -17.32 11.12
CA ARG A 200 -1.49 -17.65 10.87
C ARG A 200 -2.37 -16.40 10.79
N ASP A 201 -2.04 -15.38 11.58
CA ASP A 201 -2.87 -14.19 11.73
C ASP A 201 -2.61 -13.13 10.66
N SER A 202 -1.51 -13.25 9.90
CA SER A 202 -1.17 -12.27 8.85
C SER A 202 -0.84 -12.83 7.46
N HIS A 203 -0.56 -14.15 7.29
CA HIS A 203 -0.10 -14.73 6.00
C HIS A 203 -0.99 -14.45 4.79
N PHE A 204 -2.26 -14.14 5.03
CA PHE A 204 -3.27 -13.88 3.99
C PHE A 204 -3.49 -12.40 3.68
N ILE A 205 -2.91 -11.49 4.47
CA ILE A 205 -3.26 -10.06 4.47
C ILE A 205 -2.82 -9.37 3.20
N PHE A 206 -1.61 -9.60 2.70
CA PHE A 206 -1.04 -8.77 1.64
C PHE A 206 -1.05 -9.43 0.25
N GLY A 207 -1.04 -8.57 -0.76
CA GLY A 207 -0.74 -8.85 -2.15
C GLY A 207 0.21 -7.81 -2.74
N ASP A 208 0.63 -8.04 -3.98
CA ASP A 208 1.55 -7.18 -4.73
C ASP A 208 0.80 -6.42 -5.82
N ALA A 209 1.13 -5.14 -6.00
CA ALA A 209 0.61 -4.29 -7.07
C ALA A 209 1.47 -3.03 -7.22
N CYS A 210 1.32 -2.30 -8.32
CA CYS A 210 1.84 -0.94 -8.42
C CYS A 210 0.80 -0.02 -9.03
N THR A 211 0.62 1.16 -8.44
CA THR A 211 -0.23 2.22 -8.99
C THR A 211 0.60 3.44 -9.35
N ALA A 212 0.08 4.24 -10.27
CA ALA A 212 0.60 5.57 -10.54
C ALA A 212 -0.54 6.57 -10.71
N VAL A 213 -0.28 7.84 -10.38
CA VAL A 213 -1.15 8.97 -10.70
C VAL A 213 -0.33 10.14 -11.23
N VAL A 214 -0.89 10.84 -12.20
CA VAL A 214 -0.35 12.09 -12.75
C VAL A 214 -1.13 13.25 -12.17
N LEU A 215 -0.43 14.19 -11.54
CA LEU A 215 -0.98 15.45 -11.05
C LEU A 215 -0.45 16.60 -11.88
N GLU A 216 -1.32 17.53 -12.25
CA GLU A 216 -0.98 18.70 -13.06
C GLU A 216 -1.56 19.97 -12.46
N ALA A 217 -0.85 21.08 -12.64
CA ALA A 217 -1.44 22.41 -12.48
C ALA A 217 -2.54 22.60 -13.55
N ALA A 218 -3.72 23.05 -13.15
CA ALA A 218 -4.87 23.17 -14.05
C ALA A 218 -4.60 24.06 -15.28
N ASP A 219 -3.67 25.01 -15.20
CA ASP A 219 -3.27 25.87 -16.32
C ASP A 219 -2.36 25.19 -17.36
N VAL A 220 -1.84 23.99 -17.08
CA VAL A 220 -1.10 23.16 -18.05
C VAL A 220 -1.65 21.76 -18.27
N ALA A 221 -2.70 21.42 -17.54
CA ALA A 221 -3.32 20.12 -17.64
C ALA A 221 -3.74 19.86 -19.08
N THR A 222 -3.26 18.75 -19.64
CA THR A 222 -3.61 18.31 -21.00
C THR A 222 -5.06 17.87 -21.09
N ARG A 223 -5.66 17.51 -19.95
CA ARG A 223 -7.06 17.13 -19.79
C ARG A 223 -7.72 17.94 -18.69
N THR A 224 -8.96 18.38 -18.93
CA THR A 224 -9.77 19.10 -17.95
C THR A 224 -10.84 18.24 -17.30
N ASP A 225 -11.09 17.03 -17.81
CA ASP A 225 -12.06 16.06 -17.30
C ASP A 225 -11.42 15.14 -16.24
N GLY A 226 -10.50 15.66 -15.41
CA GLY A 226 -9.82 14.94 -14.33
C GLY A 226 -10.57 15.00 -13.00
N PHE A 227 -9.82 14.90 -11.90
CA PHE A 227 -10.31 15.17 -10.55
C PHE A 227 -9.53 16.32 -9.93
N GLU A 228 -10.23 17.36 -9.49
CA GLU A 228 -9.60 18.43 -8.72
C GLU A 228 -9.33 17.97 -7.29
N VAL A 229 -8.11 18.22 -6.80
CA VAL A 229 -7.75 18.04 -5.39
C VAL A 229 -8.23 19.26 -4.61
N LEU A 230 -9.41 19.14 -4.00
CA LEU A 230 -10.01 20.21 -3.18
C LEU A 230 -9.18 20.47 -1.92
N GLY A 231 -8.67 19.39 -1.30
CA GLY A 231 -7.92 19.47 -0.05
C GLY A 231 -7.31 18.13 0.33
N THR A 232 -6.30 18.20 1.19
CA THR A 232 -5.66 17.05 1.83
C THR A 232 -5.58 17.26 3.34
N ARG A 233 -5.78 16.19 4.11
CA ARG A 233 -5.55 16.17 5.56
C ARG A 233 -4.81 14.90 5.93
N LEU A 234 -3.71 15.06 6.66
CA LEU A 234 -2.84 13.97 7.07
C LEU A 234 -2.75 13.93 8.59
N VAL A 235 -2.69 12.72 9.14
CA VAL A 235 -2.47 12.50 10.57
C VAL A 235 -1.51 11.33 10.75
N THR A 236 -0.61 11.46 11.71
CA THR A 236 0.20 10.35 12.21
C THR A 236 0.08 10.27 13.73
N ARG A 237 0.10 9.05 14.26
CA ARG A 237 0.09 8.79 15.70
C ARG A 237 0.88 7.52 15.97
N PHE A 238 2.03 7.67 16.62
CA PHE A 238 2.94 6.56 16.88
C PHE A 238 2.23 5.34 17.50
N SER A 239 2.41 4.16 16.90
CA SER A 239 1.92 2.88 17.42
C SER A 239 2.85 1.74 16.99
N ASN A 240 3.07 0.79 17.91
CA ASN A 240 3.76 -0.46 17.62
C ASN A 240 2.82 -1.57 17.15
N ALA A 241 1.50 -1.31 17.06
CA ALA A 241 0.50 -2.32 16.71
C ALA A 241 0.63 -2.82 15.25
N ILE A 242 1.41 -2.14 14.42
CA ILE A 242 1.86 -2.63 13.11
C ILE A 242 3.33 -2.27 12.98
N ARG A 243 4.21 -3.27 12.82
CA ARG A 243 5.65 -3.03 12.82
C ARG A 243 6.40 -4.10 12.02
N ASN A 244 7.53 -3.68 11.45
CA ASN A 244 8.59 -4.53 10.91
C ASN A 244 9.93 -3.90 11.32
N ASN A 245 10.82 -4.67 11.94
CA ASN A 245 12.14 -4.22 12.43
C ASN A 245 13.29 -4.48 11.45
N PHE A 246 13.02 -4.93 10.22
CA PHE A 246 14.04 -5.05 9.19
C PHE A 246 14.63 -3.69 8.84
N GLY A 247 15.96 -3.62 8.81
CA GLY A 247 16.68 -2.39 8.48
C GLY A 247 18.20 -2.57 8.53
N PHE A 248 18.91 -1.58 7.97
CA PHE A 248 20.37 -1.66 7.80
C PHE A 248 21.16 -1.80 9.11
N LEU A 249 20.61 -1.34 10.24
CA LEU A 249 21.23 -1.49 11.57
C LEU A 249 21.15 -2.91 12.11
N ASN A 250 20.33 -3.81 11.53
CA ASN A 250 20.27 -5.20 11.97
C ASN A 250 21.65 -5.87 11.91
N ARG A 251 22.46 -5.54 10.90
CA ARG A 251 23.82 -6.10 10.74
C ARG A 251 24.80 -5.69 11.84
N THR A 252 24.52 -4.59 12.54
CA THR A 252 25.38 -4.00 13.58
C THR A 252 24.78 -4.09 14.98
N ALA A 253 23.57 -4.65 15.11
CA ALA A 253 22.88 -4.74 16.39
C ALA A 253 23.65 -5.67 17.32
N VAL A 254 24.02 -5.17 18.50
CA VAL A 254 24.52 -6.00 19.60
C VAL A 254 23.31 -6.32 20.47
N LEU A 255 22.91 -7.60 20.50
CA LEU A 255 21.85 -8.04 21.39
C LEU A 255 22.48 -8.47 22.71
N GLU A 256 21.82 -8.20 23.84
CA GLU A 256 22.37 -8.46 25.18
C GLU A 256 22.70 -9.94 25.42
N ASP A 257 22.06 -10.85 24.68
CA ASP A 257 22.33 -12.30 24.71
C ASP A 257 23.44 -12.76 23.73
N ASP A 258 24.02 -11.86 22.93
CA ASP A 258 24.94 -12.18 21.81
C ASP A 258 26.43 -12.12 22.15
N VAL A 259 26.82 -12.20 23.43
CA VAL A 259 28.25 -12.35 23.81
C VAL A 259 28.89 -13.65 23.29
N ALA A 260 28.14 -14.54 22.62
CA ALA A 260 28.63 -15.80 22.07
C ALA A 260 28.26 -16.12 20.60
N SER A 261 27.44 -15.33 19.89
CA SER A 261 26.90 -15.75 18.57
C SER A 261 27.19 -14.83 17.37
N ALA A 262 28.06 -13.84 17.53
CA ALA A 262 28.56 -13.07 16.40
C ALA A 262 29.43 -13.96 15.47
N MET A 263 28.81 -14.69 14.53
CA MET A 263 29.34 -15.13 13.22
C MET A 263 28.51 -16.23 12.51
N THR A 264 27.34 -16.67 13.01
CA THR A 264 26.56 -17.72 12.30
C THR A 264 25.08 -17.37 12.17
N LEU A 265 24.64 -17.13 10.91
CA LEU A 265 23.26 -16.86 10.50
C LEU A 265 22.31 -18.08 10.59
N ASP A 266 22.72 -19.20 11.21
CA ASP A 266 22.06 -20.51 11.05
C ASP A 266 21.84 -21.29 12.37
N SER A 267 21.41 -20.63 13.45
CA SER A 267 20.95 -21.34 14.65
C SER A 267 19.44 -21.19 14.87
N ALA A 268 18.81 -22.19 15.49
CA ALA A 268 17.39 -22.17 15.83
C ALA A 268 17.00 -20.99 16.75
N SER A 269 17.93 -20.48 17.57
CA SER A 269 17.74 -19.27 18.39
C SER A 269 17.72 -17.97 17.59
N HIS A 270 18.22 -17.96 16.34
CA HIS A 270 18.07 -16.85 15.40
C HIS A 270 16.66 -16.77 14.80
N ARG A 271 15.85 -17.85 14.81
CA ARG A 271 14.53 -17.88 14.14
C ARG A 271 13.50 -17.01 14.85
N VAL A 272 13.47 -17.00 16.19
CA VAL A 272 12.59 -16.09 16.98
C VAL A 272 12.98 -14.62 16.79
N LYS A 273 14.26 -14.34 16.49
CA LYS A 273 14.80 -13.00 16.18
C LYS A 273 14.63 -12.58 14.71
N ALA A 274 14.11 -13.46 13.85
CA ALA A 274 13.85 -13.22 12.43
C ALA A 274 12.39 -12.84 12.15
N ASP A 275 11.43 -13.29 12.96
CA ASP A 275 10.01 -13.04 12.74
C ASP A 275 9.63 -11.55 12.89
N ASP A 276 10.31 -10.80 13.77
CA ASP A 276 10.13 -9.34 13.91
C ASP A 276 10.75 -8.53 12.78
N LYS A 277 11.52 -9.17 11.88
CA LYS A 277 12.03 -8.58 10.63
C LYS A 277 11.05 -8.76 9.46
N LEU A 278 9.85 -9.25 9.75
CA LEU A 278 8.73 -9.32 8.83
C LEU A 278 7.56 -8.52 9.41
N PHE A 279 6.46 -8.47 8.68
CA PHE A 279 5.23 -7.82 9.13
C PHE A 279 4.68 -8.47 10.40
N ILE A 280 4.46 -7.66 11.43
CA ILE A 280 3.76 -8.01 12.66
C ILE A 280 2.60 -7.03 12.87
N GLN A 281 1.44 -7.57 13.27
CA GLN A 281 0.26 -6.76 13.55
C GLN A 281 -0.58 -7.27 14.73
N GLU A 282 -1.05 -6.33 15.55
CA GLU A 282 -2.11 -6.54 16.55
C GLU A 282 -3.48 -6.14 15.97
N GLY A 283 -4.07 -6.97 15.09
CA GLY A 283 -5.21 -6.58 14.25
C GLY A 283 -6.42 -6.02 15.01
N ARG A 284 -6.77 -6.59 16.16
CA ARG A 284 -7.88 -6.11 17.01
C ARG A 284 -7.62 -4.72 17.58
N ARG A 285 -6.37 -4.41 17.93
CA ARG A 285 -5.96 -3.10 18.44
C ARG A 285 -6.02 -2.07 17.32
N VAL A 286 -5.50 -2.42 16.15
CA VAL A 286 -5.59 -1.58 14.93
C VAL A 286 -7.04 -1.24 14.62
N PHE A 287 -7.95 -2.22 14.59
CA PHE A 287 -9.38 -1.97 14.33
C PHE A 287 -9.99 -0.95 15.29
N ARG A 288 -9.75 -1.11 16.60
CA ARG A 288 -10.32 -0.23 17.64
C ARG A 288 -9.75 1.19 17.61
N GLU A 289 -8.47 1.34 17.30
CA GLU A 289 -7.78 2.63 17.36
C GLU A 289 -7.86 3.41 16.05
N VAL A 290 -7.77 2.73 14.90
CA VAL A 290 -7.68 3.37 13.57
C VAL A 290 -9.04 3.74 13.01
N CYS A 291 -10.06 2.87 13.09
CA CYS A 291 -11.35 3.15 12.46
C CYS A 291 -12.03 4.45 12.95
N PRO A 292 -12.10 4.74 14.28
CA PRO A 292 -12.67 6.00 14.75
C PRO A 292 -11.86 7.22 14.30
N MET A 293 -10.53 7.12 14.33
CA MET A 293 -9.61 8.19 13.91
C MET A 293 -9.81 8.54 12.42
N VAL A 294 -9.96 7.53 11.56
CA VAL A 294 -10.17 7.74 10.12
C VAL A 294 -11.54 8.35 9.84
N ALA A 295 -12.59 7.84 10.49
CA ALA A 295 -13.92 8.42 10.31
C ALA A 295 -13.98 9.88 10.75
N GLU A 296 -13.35 10.22 11.89
CA GLU A 296 -13.21 11.60 12.36
C GLU A 296 -12.42 12.45 11.36
N LEU A 297 -11.28 11.96 10.87
CA LEU A 297 -10.48 12.66 9.85
C LEU A 297 -11.31 13.02 8.62
N ILE A 298 -12.08 12.07 8.08
CA ILE A 298 -12.92 12.30 6.89
C ILE A 298 -14.05 13.28 7.20
N THR A 299 -14.79 13.08 8.28
CA THR A 299 -15.92 13.96 8.66
C THR A 299 -15.46 15.39 8.93
N THR A 300 -14.33 15.59 9.63
CA THR A 300 -13.77 16.92 9.85
C THR A 300 -13.32 17.56 8.54
N HIS A 301 -12.65 16.81 7.66
CA HIS A 301 -12.18 17.33 6.37
C HIS A 301 -13.33 17.73 5.44
N LEU A 302 -14.44 16.97 5.42
CA LEU A 302 -15.66 17.35 4.69
C LEU A 302 -16.26 18.66 5.24
N GLY A 303 -16.35 18.78 6.56
CA GLY A 303 -16.90 19.97 7.20
C GLY A 303 -16.13 21.27 6.89
N GLU A 304 -14.83 21.18 6.60
CA GLU A 304 -14.01 22.33 6.20
C GLU A 304 -14.39 22.92 4.83
N ILE A 305 -15.06 22.13 3.98
CA ILE A 305 -15.61 22.57 2.69
C ILE A 305 -17.13 22.70 2.72
N GLU A 306 -17.73 22.76 3.92
CA GLU A 306 -19.17 22.84 4.14
C GLU A 306 -19.96 21.66 3.51
N ALA A 307 -19.33 20.48 3.42
CA ALA A 307 -19.95 19.24 2.96
C ALA A 307 -20.10 18.24 4.11
N ASP A 308 -20.95 17.24 3.93
CA ASP A 308 -21.09 16.10 4.83
C ASP A 308 -21.11 14.74 4.09
N GLY A 309 -21.35 13.66 4.82
CA GLY A 309 -21.36 12.31 4.24
C GLY A 309 -22.48 12.09 3.21
N GLY A 310 -23.56 12.87 3.25
CA GLY A 310 -24.65 12.84 2.27
C GLY A 310 -24.25 13.42 0.91
N ASP A 311 -23.21 14.25 0.86
CA ASP A 311 -22.69 14.84 -0.38
C ASP A 311 -21.66 13.94 -1.10
N LEU A 312 -21.21 12.85 -0.46
CA LEU A 312 -20.22 11.94 -1.04
C LEU A 312 -20.84 10.96 -2.04
N ASP A 313 -20.35 10.98 -3.28
CA ASP A 313 -20.65 9.99 -4.31
C ASP A 313 -19.71 8.77 -4.26
N ARG A 314 -18.51 8.93 -3.67
CA ARG A 314 -17.51 7.85 -3.65
C ARG A 314 -16.52 7.92 -2.48
N MET A 315 -16.20 6.77 -1.92
CA MET A 315 -15.21 6.56 -0.87
C MET A 315 -14.21 5.50 -1.30
N TRP A 316 -13.08 5.92 -1.89
CA TRP A 316 -11.95 5.04 -2.18
C TRP A 316 -11.09 4.87 -0.92
N LEU A 317 -11.60 4.07 0.01
CA LEU A 317 -10.95 3.76 1.27
C LEU A 317 -9.77 2.80 1.07
N HIS A 318 -8.92 2.72 2.09
CA HIS A 318 -7.83 1.76 2.16
C HIS A 318 -8.36 0.33 1.99
N GLN A 319 -7.58 -0.55 1.36
CA GLN A 319 -8.05 -1.86 0.90
C GLN A 319 -7.38 -3.00 1.66
N ALA A 320 -7.56 -3.03 2.99
CA ALA A 320 -6.95 -4.06 3.84
C ALA A 320 -7.97 -4.97 4.53
N ASN A 321 -9.11 -4.43 4.92
CA ASN A 321 -10.13 -5.17 5.65
C ASN A 321 -11.52 -4.60 5.38
N ARG A 322 -12.41 -5.43 4.83
CA ARG A 322 -13.79 -5.02 4.50
C ARG A 322 -14.56 -4.52 5.72
N HIS A 323 -14.43 -5.16 6.89
CA HIS A 323 -15.14 -4.76 8.10
C HIS A 323 -14.70 -3.39 8.60
N MET A 324 -13.42 -3.03 8.44
CA MET A 324 -12.94 -1.69 8.74
C MET A 324 -13.55 -0.66 7.80
N ASN A 325 -13.58 -0.96 6.50
CA ASN A 325 -14.18 -0.08 5.49
C ASN A 325 -15.66 0.14 5.74
N ASP A 326 -16.43 -0.93 5.98
CA ASP A 326 -17.86 -0.85 6.27
C ASP A 326 -18.14 -0.03 7.54
N MET A 327 -17.32 -0.18 8.59
CA MET A 327 -17.44 0.61 9.83
C MET A 327 -17.17 2.10 9.60
N ILE A 328 -16.10 2.43 8.88
CA ILE A 328 -15.70 3.82 8.59
C ILE A 328 -16.75 4.47 7.70
N ALA A 329 -17.11 3.82 6.59
CA ALA A 329 -18.11 4.33 5.65
C ALA A 329 -19.46 4.52 6.33
N ARG A 330 -19.93 3.56 7.15
CA ARG A 330 -21.19 3.72 7.91
C ARG A 330 -21.16 4.93 8.83
N ARG A 331 -20.02 5.20 9.46
CA ARG A 331 -19.87 6.33 10.38
C ARG A 331 -19.83 7.67 9.64
N VAL A 332 -19.19 7.74 8.47
CA VAL A 332 -19.12 8.96 7.66
C VAL A 332 -20.44 9.25 6.97
N LEU A 333 -21.06 8.24 6.33
CA LEU A 333 -22.31 8.39 5.57
C LEU A 333 -23.56 8.45 6.46
N GLY A 334 -23.47 7.99 7.72
CA GLY A 334 -24.63 7.85 8.62
C GLY A 334 -25.57 6.69 8.29
N ARG A 335 -25.21 5.85 7.31
CA ARG A 335 -25.96 4.68 6.83
C ARG A 335 -25.03 3.63 6.22
N ASP A 336 -25.53 2.43 5.96
CA ASP A 336 -24.73 1.42 5.26
C ASP A 336 -24.34 1.91 3.84
N PRO A 337 -23.05 1.80 3.45
CA PRO A 337 -22.63 2.13 2.10
C PRO A 337 -23.13 1.08 1.10
N SER A 338 -23.43 1.52 -0.11
CA SER A 338 -23.53 0.61 -1.25
C SER A 338 -22.14 0.15 -1.72
N SER A 339 -22.08 -0.93 -2.50
CA SER A 339 -20.83 -1.37 -3.13
C SER A 339 -20.29 -0.37 -4.17
N GLU A 340 -21.16 0.51 -4.67
CA GLU A 340 -20.75 1.60 -5.56
C GLU A 340 -20.12 2.73 -4.75
N GLU A 341 -20.74 3.14 -3.64
CA GLU A 341 -20.25 4.24 -2.79
C GLU A 341 -18.90 3.92 -2.12
N ALA A 342 -18.70 2.68 -1.67
CA ALA A 342 -17.44 2.23 -1.05
C ALA A 342 -16.93 0.96 -1.73
N PRO A 343 -16.28 1.07 -2.91
CA PRO A 343 -15.86 -0.09 -3.69
C PRO A 343 -14.78 -0.90 -2.95
N ILE A 344 -14.87 -2.21 -3.13
CA ILE A 344 -13.96 -3.20 -2.56
C ILE A 344 -13.19 -3.87 -3.69
N ILE A 345 -11.86 -3.84 -3.57
CA ILE A 345 -10.92 -4.54 -4.48
C ILE A 345 -10.01 -5.50 -3.73
N LEU A 346 -9.96 -5.43 -2.40
CA LEU A 346 -9.17 -6.33 -1.55
C LEU A 346 -9.61 -7.80 -1.64
N ASP A 347 -10.82 -8.05 -2.15
CA ASP A 347 -11.29 -9.40 -2.47
C ASP A 347 -10.34 -10.09 -3.47
N ARG A 348 -9.81 -9.35 -4.45
CA ARG A 348 -8.90 -9.85 -5.49
C ARG A 348 -7.43 -9.50 -5.26
N TYR A 349 -7.16 -8.35 -4.65
CA TYR A 349 -5.79 -7.84 -4.47
C TYR A 349 -5.22 -8.11 -3.08
N ALA A 350 -6.03 -8.54 -2.11
CA ALA A 350 -5.71 -8.45 -0.69
C ALA A 350 -5.29 -7.00 -0.31
N ASN A 351 -4.51 -6.85 0.75
CA ASN A 351 -3.92 -5.57 1.13
C ASN A 351 -2.70 -5.26 0.26
N THR A 352 -2.77 -4.19 -0.52
CA THR A 352 -1.63 -3.67 -1.32
C THR A 352 -1.04 -2.40 -0.69
N SER A 353 -1.20 -2.24 0.63
CA SER A 353 -0.63 -1.16 1.41
C SER A 353 -0.94 0.22 0.80
N SER A 354 0.06 1.03 0.43
CA SER A 354 -0.19 2.38 -0.10
C SER A 354 -0.96 2.41 -1.42
N ALA A 355 -0.88 1.37 -2.24
CA ALA A 355 -1.54 1.32 -3.54
C ALA A 355 -3.05 1.08 -3.42
N GLY A 356 -3.54 0.48 -2.34
CA GLY A 356 -4.90 -0.06 -2.26
C GLY A 356 -6.02 0.95 -2.57
N SER A 357 -5.99 2.13 -1.95
CA SER A 357 -6.98 3.18 -2.23
C SER A 357 -6.86 3.76 -3.65
N VAL A 358 -5.65 3.75 -4.23
CA VAL A 358 -5.40 4.19 -5.60
C VAL A 358 -5.88 3.15 -6.62
N ILE A 359 -5.76 1.85 -6.33
CA ILE A 359 -6.36 0.78 -7.16
C ILE A 359 -7.88 0.95 -7.18
N ALA A 360 -8.50 1.17 -6.02
CA ALA A 360 -9.94 1.42 -5.92
C ALA A 360 -10.35 2.66 -6.72
N PHE A 361 -9.60 3.76 -6.62
CA PHE A 361 -9.80 4.95 -7.44
C PHE A 361 -9.68 4.63 -8.94
N HIS A 362 -8.57 4.05 -9.37
CA HIS A 362 -8.31 3.73 -10.78
C HIS A 362 -9.42 2.88 -11.40
N LEU A 363 -9.93 1.87 -10.69
CA LEU A 363 -10.96 0.96 -11.20
C LEU A 363 -12.41 1.51 -11.09
N HIS A 364 -12.67 2.48 -10.22
CA HIS A 364 -14.02 2.91 -9.85
C HIS A 364 -14.18 4.44 -9.80
N HIS A 365 -13.59 5.16 -10.76
CA HIS A 365 -13.76 6.62 -10.90
C HIS A 365 -14.49 7.04 -12.17
N ALA A 366 -14.47 6.22 -13.22
CA ALA A 366 -14.92 6.60 -14.56
C ALA A 366 -16.44 6.78 -14.66
N ASP A 367 -17.20 6.16 -13.76
CA ASP A 367 -18.67 6.22 -13.68
C ASP A 367 -19.19 7.49 -13.00
N LEU A 368 -18.33 8.30 -12.38
CA LEU A 368 -18.73 9.53 -11.70
C LEU A 368 -19.05 10.67 -12.67
N ALA A 369 -20.17 11.35 -12.43
CA ALA A 369 -20.59 12.51 -13.20
C ALA A 369 -19.75 13.76 -12.84
N PRO A 370 -19.63 14.73 -13.76
CA PRO A 370 -19.05 16.04 -13.44
C PRO A 370 -19.69 16.67 -12.19
N GLY A 371 -18.86 17.17 -11.29
CA GLY A 371 -19.28 17.74 -10.02
C GLY A 371 -19.36 16.75 -8.87
N SER A 372 -19.33 15.44 -9.13
CA SER A 372 -19.34 14.41 -8.08
C SER A 372 -18.18 14.58 -7.10
N LEU A 373 -18.47 14.36 -5.82
CA LEU A 373 -17.53 14.47 -4.73
C LEU A 373 -17.08 13.07 -4.28
N GLY A 374 -15.78 12.87 -4.20
CA GLY A 374 -15.19 11.64 -3.71
C GLY A 374 -14.13 11.90 -2.65
N VAL A 375 -13.88 10.88 -1.81
CA VAL A 375 -12.77 10.87 -0.88
C VAL A 375 -11.86 9.68 -1.16
N LEU A 376 -10.59 9.95 -1.45
CA LEU A 376 -9.53 8.94 -1.47
C LEU A 376 -8.86 8.96 -0.10
N CYS A 377 -8.98 7.87 0.65
CA CYS A 377 -8.46 7.80 2.01
C CYS A 377 -7.63 6.54 2.24
N SER A 378 -6.41 6.72 2.73
CA SER A 378 -5.52 5.64 3.12
C SER A 378 -5.29 5.67 4.64
N PHE A 379 -5.08 4.52 5.26
CA PHE A 379 -4.80 4.42 6.69
C PHE A 379 -4.11 3.11 7.04
N GLY A 380 -3.30 3.10 8.09
CA GLY A 380 -2.64 1.87 8.55
C GLY A 380 -1.42 2.16 9.41
N ALA A 381 -0.28 1.54 9.09
CA ALA A 381 0.92 1.56 9.92
C ALA A 381 1.50 2.97 10.12
N GLY A 382 2.10 3.18 11.30
CA GLY A 382 2.59 4.48 11.78
C GLY A 382 2.13 4.79 13.22
N TYR A 383 0.84 4.79 13.55
CA TYR A 383 -0.29 4.87 12.62
C TYR A 383 -0.21 6.09 11.74
N SER A 384 -0.76 5.96 10.54
CA SER A 384 -0.93 7.04 9.58
C SER A 384 -2.33 6.98 9.00
N ALA A 385 -2.89 8.13 8.67
CA ALA A 385 -4.04 8.24 7.79
C ALA A 385 -3.95 9.53 6.96
N GLY A 386 -4.45 9.48 5.73
CA GLY A 386 -4.55 10.63 4.85
C GLY A 386 -5.89 10.64 4.13
N SER A 387 -6.51 11.80 4.04
CA SER A 387 -7.79 12.05 3.37
C SER A 387 -7.57 13.06 2.26
N VAL A 388 -7.96 12.71 1.03
CA VAL A 388 -7.88 13.56 -0.16
C VAL A 388 -9.30 13.74 -0.70
N LEU A 389 -9.82 14.96 -0.63
CA LEU A 389 -11.12 15.29 -1.21
C LEU A 389 -10.95 15.62 -2.69
N LEU A 390 -11.71 14.94 -3.53
CA LEU A 390 -11.64 14.98 -4.98
C LEU A 390 -12.98 15.41 -5.55
N LYS A 391 -12.97 16.32 -6.52
CA LYS A 391 -14.16 16.69 -7.28
C LYS A 391 -13.97 16.36 -8.75
N ARG A 392 -14.89 15.58 -9.33
CA ARG A 392 -14.88 15.27 -10.76
C ARG A 392 -15.04 16.57 -11.56
N CYS A 393 -14.09 16.88 -12.42
CA CYS A 393 -14.18 18.04 -13.31
C CYS A 393 -15.12 17.74 -14.49
N GLY A 394 -15.63 18.80 -15.13
CA GLY A 394 -16.57 18.73 -16.25
C GLY A 394 -15.97 19.01 -17.60
#